data_AF-A0A2N6FRS4-F1
#
_entry.id   AF-A0A2N6FRS4-F1
#
_cell.length_a   1.000
_cell.length_b   1.000
_cell.length_c   1.000
_cell.angle_alpha   90.00
_cell.angle_beta   90.00
_cell.angle_gamma   90.00
#
_symmetry.space_group_name_H-M   'P 1'
#
loop_
_entity.id
_entity.type
_entity.pdbx_description
1 polymer ?
#
loop_
_entity_poly.entity_id
_entity_poly.type
_entity_poly.pdbx_seq_one_letter_code
_entity_poly.pdbx_strand_id
1 'polypeptide(L)'
;PQLADCTTCHEAQLAMNEGRGAEGVVGEAGYMFQAKVNCTDCHSSVEEGTYRSSASTCTDCHDEDYSELFGEWSLDTKKAISSASLLRAEVETALSDADHRDRDTSALWVTYQRAMRNLNFVRDDGTNGVHNIDYATDILAQVTSDLNQVKKSLQDKW
;
A
#
# COMPACT_ATOMS: atom_id res chain seq x y z
N PRO A 1 10.94 11.14 -25.61
CA PRO A 1 10.30 9.91 -26.14
C PRO A 1 10.11 8.80 -25.10
N GLN A 2 11.05 8.60 -24.16
CA GLN A 2 11.01 7.51 -23.18
C GLN A 2 10.13 7.79 -21.94
N LEU A 3 9.59 9.00 -21.81
CA LEU A 3 8.75 9.45 -20.69
C LEU A 3 7.24 9.28 -20.93
N ALA A 4 6.81 8.87 -22.12
CA ALA A 4 5.40 8.80 -22.47
C ALA A 4 4.70 7.51 -22.02
N ASP A 5 5.45 6.43 -21.74
CA ASP A 5 4.91 5.18 -21.21
C ASP A 5 5.48 4.91 -19.82
N CYS A 6 4.77 5.38 -18.80
CA CYS A 6 5.14 5.20 -17.41
C CYS A 6 5.10 3.72 -17.00
N THR A 7 4.25 2.92 -17.64
CA THR A 7 3.91 1.56 -17.19
C THR A 7 5.03 0.55 -17.41
N THR A 8 5.91 0.80 -18.37
CA THR A 8 7.09 -0.02 -18.64
C THR A 8 8.03 -0.11 -17.42
N CYS A 9 8.09 0.92 -16.58
CA CYS A 9 8.97 0.96 -15.39
C CYS A 9 8.19 1.02 -14.06
N HIS A 10 6.99 1.60 -14.05
CA HIS A 10 6.18 1.80 -12.84
C HIS A 10 5.12 0.71 -12.66
N GLU A 11 5.54 -0.56 -12.73
CA GLU A 11 4.63 -1.71 -12.68
C GLU A 11 3.86 -1.81 -11.36
N ALA A 12 4.47 -1.42 -10.24
CA ALA A 12 3.81 -1.44 -8.93
C ALA A 12 2.68 -0.41 -8.83
N GLN A 13 2.92 0.82 -9.32
CA GLN A 13 1.91 1.87 -9.40
C GLN A 13 0.77 1.47 -10.34
N LEU A 14 1.11 0.86 -11.49
CA LEU A 14 0.08 0.31 -12.39
C LEU A 14 -0.74 -0.78 -11.69
N ALA A 15 -0.08 -1.73 -11.02
CA ALA A 15 -0.75 -2.81 -10.30
C ALA A 15 -1.69 -2.28 -9.21
N MET A 16 -1.28 -1.22 -8.48
CA MET A 16 -2.13 -0.56 -7.48
C MET A 16 -3.38 0.04 -8.12
N ASN A 17 -3.21 0.81 -9.21
CA ASN A 17 -4.34 1.37 -9.98
C ASN A 17 -5.28 0.28 -10.52
N GLU A 18 -4.74 -0.87 -10.92
CA GLU A 18 -5.51 -2.01 -11.43
C GLU A 18 -6.15 -2.88 -10.35
N GLY A 19 -5.84 -2.64 -9.06
CA GLY A 19 -6.38 -3.44 -7.96
C GLY A 19 -5.76 -4.84 -7.86
N ARG A 20 -4.49 -5.00 -8.27
CA ARG A 20 -3.77 -6.28 -8.23
C ARG A 20 -2.40 -6.16 -7.59
N GLY A 21 -1.77 -7.30 -7.32
CA GLY A 21 -0.37 -7.38 -6.87
C GLY A 21 -0.21 -7.73 -5.39
N ALA A 22 -1.19 -7.45 -4.54
CA ALA A 22 -1.16 -7.91 -3.15
C ALA A 22 -1.52 -9.40 -3.06
N GLU A 23 -0.76 -10.13 -2.25
CA GLU A 23 -0.93 -11.56 -2.04
C GLU A 23 -2.12 -11.83 -1.12
N GLY A 24 -3.12 -12.56 -1.63
CA GLY A 24 -4.32 -12.93 -0.85
C GLY A 24 -5.36 -11.82 -0.68
N VAL A 25 -5.20 -10.68 -1.36
CA VAL A 25 -6.17 -9.57 -1.35
C VAL A 25 -6.69 -9.37 -2.77
N VAL A 26 -7.98 -9.65 -2.98
CA VAL A 26 -8.66 -9.38 -4.24
C VAL A 26 -9.06 -7.91 -4.25
N GLY A 27 -8.64 -7.18 -5.27
CA GLY A 27 -9.00 -5.78 -5.46
C GLY A 27 -9.75 -5.55 -6.78
N GLU A 28 -10.29 -4.36 -6.90
CA GLU A 28 -10.80 -3.81 -8.15
C GLU A 28 -9.96 -2.62 -8.58
N ALA A 29 -9.98 -2.30 -9.87
CA ALA A 29 -9.31 -1.11 -10.37
C ALA A 29 -9.86 0.15 -9.69
N GLY A 30 -9.00 1.11 -9.38
CA GLY A 30 -9.41 2.37 -8.76
C GLY A 30 -10.34 3.18 -9.69
N TYR A 31 -11.22 4.00 -9.10
CA TYR A 31 -12.23 4.75 -9.86
C TYR A 31 -11.65 5.57 -11.03
N MET A 32 -10.52 6.25 -10.80
CA MET A 32 -9.86 7.06 -11.84
C MET A 32 -9.29 6.19 -12.96
N PHE A 33 -8.72 5.03 -12.62
CA PHE A 33 -8.22 4.09 -13.62
C PHE A 33 -9.36 3.49 -14.46
N GLN A 34 -10.48 3.14 -13.82
CA GLN A 34 -11.69 2.70 -14.53
C GLN A 34 -12.21 3.78 -15.48
N ALA A 35 -12.14 5.05 -15.09
CA ALA A 35 -12.48 6.22 -15.89
C ALA A 35 -11.44 6.59 -16.96
N LYS A 36 -10.38 5.79 -17.13
CA LYS A 36 -9.31 5.99 -18.13
C LYS A 36 -8.45 7.24 -17.91
N VAL A 37 -8.34 7.71 -16.67
CA VAL A 37 -7.33 8.69 -16.27
C VAL A 37 -5.95 8.02 -16.33
N ASN A 38 -5.02 8.67 -17.00
CA ASN A 38 -3.65 8.20 -17.23
C ASN A 38 -2.69 8.84 -16.23
N CYS A 39 -1.48 8.28 -16.11
CA CYS A 39 -0.46 8.76 -15.19
C CYS A 39 -0.13 10.25 -15.38
N THR A 40 -0.03 10.70 -16.64
CA THR A 40 0.32 12.08 -17.01
C THR A 40 -0.80 13.08 -16.76
N ASP A 41 -2.04 12.63 -16.57
CA ASP A 41 -3.16 13.52 -16.29
C ASP A 41 -3.03 14.13 -14.89
N CYS A 42 -2.45 13.39 -13.94
CA CYS A 42 -2.09 13.93 -12.61
C CYS A 42 -0.60 14.30 -12.50
N HIS A 43 0.29 13.60 -13.21
CA HIS A 43 1.73 13.87 -13.24
C HIS A 43 2.10 14.74 -14.45
N SER A 44 1.51 15.93 -14.51
CA SER A 44 1.57 16.80 -15.70
C SER A 44 2.93 17.48 -15.94
N SER A 45 3.72 17.73 -14.88
CA SER A 45 5.02 18.42 -14.97
C SER A 45 6.23 17.49 -15.11
N VAL A 46 6.04 16.25 -15.59
CA VAL A 46 7.14 15.27 -15.74
C VAL A 46 8.21 15.73 -16.74
N GLU A 47 7.83 16.42 -17.82
CA GLU A 47 8.78 16.97 -18.80
C GLU A 47 9.61 18.13 -18.24
N GLU A 48 9.10 18.80 -17.20
CA GLU A 48 9.77 19.87 -16.47
C GLU A 48 10.66 19.34 -15.33
N GLY A 49 10.73 18.02 -15.17
CA GLY A 49 11.50 17.35 -14.12
C GLY A 49 10.77 17.23 -12.77
N THR A 50 9.49 17.58 -12.71
CA THR A 50 8.64 17.43 -11.52
C THR A 50 7.79 16.16 -11.64
N TYR A 51 8.25 15.09 -10.99
CA TYR A 51 7.63 13.77 -11.13
C TYR A 51 6.55 13.47 -10.11
N ARG A 52 6.42 14.25 -9.03
CA ARG A 52 5.34 14.08 -8.05
C ARG A 52 4.19 15.00 -8.40
N SER A 53 3.00 14.44 -8.46
CA SER A 53 1.76 15.22 -8.53
C SER A 53 1.53 15.99 -7.22
N SER A 54 0.69 17.01 -7.30
CA SER A 54 0.19 17.78 -6.17
C SER A 54 -1.32 17.66 -6.10
N ALA A 55 -1.90 17.88 -4.92
CA ALA A 55 -3.36 17.91 -4.74
C ALA A 55 -4.06 18.89 -5.70
N SER A 56 -3.37 19.94 -6.14
CA SER A 56 -3.92 20.92 -7.09
C SER A 56 -4.23 20.33 -8.47
N THR A 57 -3.65 19.20 -8.88
CA THR A 57 -4.01 18.60 -10.18
C THR A 57 -5.39 17.94 -10.16
N CYS A 58 -5.94 17.69 -8.95
CA CYS A 58 -7.32 17.24 -8.80
C CYS A 58 -8.32 18.28 -9.34
N THR A 59 -8.00 19.57 -9.20
CA THR A 59 -8.90 20.66 -9.60
C THR A 59 -8.96 20.92 -11.10
N ASP A 60 -8.13 20.21 -11.89
CA ASP A 60 -8.22 20.27 -13.35
C ASP A 60 -9.49 19.57 -13.88
N CYS A 61 -10.03 18.62 -13.09
CA CYS A 61 -11.24 17.86 -13.41
C CYS A 61 -12.36 17.94 -12.34
N HIS A 62 -12.03 18.32 -11.10
CA HIS A 62 -12.94 18.35 -9.96
C HIS A 62 -13.02 19.74 -9.30
N ASP A 63 -13.98 19.90 -8.40
CA ASP A 63 -14.09 21.09 -7.55
C ASP A 63 -12.96 21.15 -6.50
N GLU A 64 -12.77 22.32 -5.88
CA GLU A 64 -11.63 22.60 -4.97
C GLU A 64 -11.54 21.67 -3.75
N ASP A 65 -12.68 21.16 -3.27
CA ASP A 65 -12.78 20.26 -2.12
C ASP A 65 -12.09 18.91 -2.34
N TYR A 66 -11.89 18.49 -3.59
CA TYR A 66 -11.12 17.27 -3.90
C TYR A 66 -9.64 17.37 -3.55
N SER A 67 -9.08 18.59 -3.47
CA SER A 67 -7.72 18.77 -2.96
C SER A 67 -7.60 18.39 -1.49
N GLU A 68 -8.65 18.62 -0.70
CA GLU A 68 -8.71 18.23 0.70
C GLU A 68 -8.85 16.71 0.83
N LEU A 69 -9.71 16.10 0.00
CA LEU A 69 -9.90 14.64 -0.05
C LEU A 69 -8.61 13.89 -0.36
N PHE A 70 -7.80 14.40 -1.32
CA PHE A 70 -6.46 13.87 -1.59
C PHE A 70 -5.60 13.87 -0.32
N GLY A 71 -5.62 14.98 0.42
CA GLY A 71 -4.84 15.15 1.65
C GLY A 71 -5.29 14.19 2.74
N GLU A 72 -6.60 14.02 2.92
CA GLU A 72 -7.19 13.08 3.89
C GLU A 72 -6.79 11.64 3.58
N TRP A 73 -7.00 11.17 2.34
CA TRP A 73 -6.64 9.82 1.92
C TRP A 73 -5.16 9.51 2.11
N SER A 74 -4.29 10.44 1.69
CA SER A 74 -2.85 10.28 1.83
C SER A 74 -2.43 10.23 3.31
N LEU A 75 -3.02 11.10 4.14
CA LEU A 75 -2.73 11.16 5.56
C LEU A 75 -3.19 9.90 6.31
N ASP A 76 -4.41 9.43 6.05
CA ASP A 76 -4.96 8.28 6.75
C ASP A 76 -4.27 6.98 6.34
N THR A 77 -3.96 6.82 5.07
CA THR A 77 -3.13 5.69 4.60
C THR A 77 -1.74 5.74 5.25
N LYS A 78 -1.12 6.92 5.36
CA LYS A 78 0.18 7.07 6.05
C LYS A 78 0.10 6.71 7.53
N LYS A 79 -0.98 7.07 8.23
CA LYS A 79 -1.22 6.63 9.61
C LYS A 79 -1.34 5.12 9.69
N ALA A 80 -2.12 4.51 8.81
CA ALA A 80 -2.31 3.06 8.77
C ALA A 80 -1.00 2.30 8.48
N ILE A 81 -0.19 2.76 7.52
CA ILE A 81 1.17 2.24 7.26
C ILE A 81 2.04 2.33 8.52
N SER A 82 1.99 3.47 9.22
CA SER A 82 2.78 3.69 10.44
C SER A 82 2.36 2.73 11.57
N SER A 83 1.05 2.58 11.79
CA SER A 83 0.50 1.63 12.77
C SER A 83 0.87 0.17 12.43
N ALA A 84 0.72 -0.24 11.16
CA ALA A 84 1.12 -1.57 10.70
C ALA A 84 2.64 -1.81 10.87
N SER A 85 3.46 -0.78 10.64
CA SER A 85 4.92 -0.86 10.80
C SER A 85 5.36 -1.02 12.25
N LEU A 86 4.64 -0.42 13.20
CA LEU A 86 4.86 -0.62 14.64
C LEU A 86 4.49 -2.05 15.05
N LEU A 87 3.29 -2.51 14.65
CA LEU A 87 2.84 -3.88 14.93
C LEU A 87 3.78 -4.92 14.32
N ARG A 88 4.28 -4.68 13.10
CA ARG A 88 5.30 -5.51 12.45
C ARG A 88 6.52 -5.70 13.35
N ALA A 89 7.07 -4.61 13.88
CA ALA A 89 8.28 -4.66 14.69
C ALA A 89 8.08 -5.47 15.99
N GLU A 90 6.91 -5.34 16.62
CA GLU A 90 6.53 -6.17 17.78
C GLU A 90 6.45 -7.65 17.41
N VAL A 91 5.79 -7.97 16.29
CA VAL A 91 5.62 -9.35 15.81
C VAL A 91 6.94 -9.99 15.41
N GLU A 92 7.80 -9.25 14.72
CA GLU A 92 9.15 -9.69 14.32
C GLU A 92 10.00 -10.04 15.53
N THR A 93 9.96 -9.19 16.57
CA THR A 93 10.64 -9.46 17.84
C THR A 93 10.10 -10.74 18.50
N ALA A 94 8.77 -10.88 18.58
CA ALA A 94 8.15 -12.04 19.20
C ALA A 94 8.40 -13.36 18.43
N LEU A 95 8.47 -13.30 17.09
CA LEU A 95 8.86 -14.43 16.25
C LEU A 95 10.31 -14.83 16.52
N SER A 96 11.24 -13.88 16.52
CA SER A 96 12.66 -14.13 16.80
C SER A 96 12.84 -14.75 18.19
N ASP A 97 12.14 -14.24 19.21
CA ASP A 97 12.17 -14.79 20.56
C ASP A 97 11.61 -16.22 20.64
N ALA A 98 10.60 -16.54 19.84
CA ALA A 98 10.04 -17.88 19.76
C ALA A 98 10.99 -18.87 19.07
N ASP A 99 11.67 -18.42 18.02
CA ASP A 99 12.70 -19.19 17.31
C ASP A 99 13.89 -19.51 18.24
N HIS A 100 14.34 -18.52 19.02
CA HIS A 100 15.39 -18.72 20.03
C HIS A 100 15.01 -19.70 21.15
N ARG A 101 13.73 -20.05 21.27
CA ARG A 101 13.20 -21.06 22.21
C ARG A 101 12.87 -22.38 21.50
N ASP A 102 13.37 -22.58 20.28
CA ASP A 102 13.17 -23.79 19.47
C ASP A 102 11.68 -24.13 19.23
N ARG A 103 10.80 -23.13 19.20
CA ARG A 103 9.38 -23.33 18.87
C ARG A 103 9.22 -23.52 17.36
N ASP A 104 8.27 -24.35 16.95
CA ASP A 104 7.88 -24.42 15.53
C ASP A 104 7.02 -23.20 15.14
N THR A 105 7.67 -22.27 14.44
CA THR A 105 7.14 -21.00 13.92
C THR A 105 7.06 -20.97 12.40
N SER A 106 7.35 -22.08 11.71
CA SER A 106 7.52 -22.10 10.24
C SER A 106 6.31 -21.52 9.51
N ALA A 107 5.09 -21.91 9.90
CA ALA A 107 3.85 -21.39 9.34
C ALA A 107 3.57 -19.92 9.71
N LEU A 108 4.06 -19.46 10.86
CA LEU A 108 3.91 -18.08 11.31
C LEU A 108 4.80 -17.14 10.50
N TRP A 109 6.02 -17.56 10.18
CA TRP A 109 6.91 -16.82 9.27
C TRP A 109 6.33 -16.67 7.87
N VAL A 110 5.64 -17.68 7.33
CA VAL A 110 4.94 -17.58 6.03
C VAL A 110 3.88 -16.47 6.09
N THR A 111 3.07 -16.45 7.15
CA THR A 111 2.03 -15.42 7.34
C THR A 111 2.64 -14.03 7.50
N TYR A 112 3.73 -13.91 8.28
CA TYR A 112 4.46 -12.65 8.43
C TYR A 112 5.04 -12.16 7.10
N GLN A 113 5.67 -13.04 6.30
CA GLN A 113 6.26 -12.68 5.02
C GLN A 113 5.20 -12.18 4.02
N ARG A 114 4.01 -12.79 3.99
CA ARG A 114 2.87 -12.27 3.21
C ARG A 114 2.50 -10.86 3.63
N ALA A 115 2.34 -10.62 4.94
CA ALA A 115 2.06 -9.29 5.48
C ALA A 115 3.14 -8.28 5.06
N MET A 116 4.41 -8.68 5.02
CA MET A 116 5.52 -7.80 4.62
C MET A 116 5.51 -7.46 3.14
N ARG A 117 5.25 -8.44 2.27
CA ARG A 117 5.09 -8.20 0.84
C ARG A 117 3.98 -7.18 0.57
N ASN A 118 2.84 -7.38 1.21
CA ASN A 118 1.67 -6.51 1.07
C ASN A 118 1.90 -5.10 1.65
N LEU A 119 2.53 -4.99 2.82
CA LEU A 119 2.89 -3.70 3.39
C LEU A 119 3.90 -2.94 2.52
N ASN A 120 4.91 -3.62 1.99
CA ASN A 120 5.89 -3.02 1.10
C ASN A 120 5.24 -2.60 -0.22
N PHE A 121 4.33 -3.38 -0.78
CA PHE A 121 3.59 -3.01 -1.99
C PHE A 121 2.85 -1.67 -1.85
N VAL A 122 2.14 -1.45 -0.73
CA VAL A 122 1.45 -0.17 -0.46
C VAL A 122 2.44 0.98 -0.25
N ARG A 123 3.60 0.71 0.36
CA ARG A 123 4.65 1.72 0.59
C ARG A 123 5.38 2.11 -0.69
N ASP A 124 5.68 1.13 -1.53
CA ASP A 124 6.45 1.28 -2.77
C ASP A 124 5.62 1.92 -3.88
N ASP A 125 4.28 1.81 -3.81
CA ASP A 125 3.37 2.62 -4.61
C ASP A 125 3.66 4.13 -4.43
N GLY A 126 3.94 4.55 -3.19
CA GLY A 126 4.45 5.88 -2.88
C GLY A 126 3.41 7.00 -2.87
N THR A 127 2.15 6.73 -3.20
CA THR A 127 1.06 7.73 -3.17
C THR A 127 0.35 7.82 -1.82
N ASN A 128 0.59 6.84 -0.94
CA ASN A 128 -0.21 6.59 0.24
C ASN A 128 -1.69 6.44 -0.13
N GLY A 129 -1.99 5.52 -1.06
CA GLY A 129 -3.34 5.09 -1.36
C GLY A 129 -4.09 5.93 -2.40
N VAL A 130 -3.56 7.05 -2.90
CA VAL A 130 -4.27 7.90 -3.87
C VAL A 130 -4.49 7.18 -5.21
N HIS A 131 -3.57 6.31 -5.65
CA HIS A 131 -3.79 5.51 -6.85
C HIS A 131 -4.99 4.56 -6.75
N ASN A 132 -5.28 4.04 -5.55
CA ASN A 132 -6.43 3.18 -5.30
C ASN A 132 -6.70 3.09 -3.79
N ILE A 133 -7.57 3.97 -3.28
CA ILE A 133 -7.77 4.12 -1.83
C ILE A 133 -8.45 2.90 -1.21
N ASP A 134 -9.42 2.32 -1.92
CA ASP A 134 -10.14 1.14 -1.46
C ASP A 134 -9.19 -0.06 -1.38
N TYR A 135 -8.42 -0.30 -2.45
CA TYR A 135 -7.47 -1.42 -2.44
C TYR A 135 -6.34 -1.25 -1.42
N ALA A 136 -5.76 -0.05 -1.30
CA ALA A 136 -4.73 0.22 -0.29
C ALA A 136 -5.25 -0.02 1.14
N THR A 137 -6.51 0.37 1.39
CA THR A 137 -7.18 0.13 2.68
C THR A 137 -7.35 -1.35 2.97
N ASP A 138 -7.87 -2.11 2.00
CA ASP A 138 -8.06 -3.56 2.14
C ASP A 138 -6.74 -4.31 2.35
N ILE A 139 -5.68 -3.90 1.64
CA ILE A 139 -4.35 -4.47 1.82
C ILE A 139 -3.84 -4.22 3.25
N LEU A 140 -3.93 -2.99 3.75
CA LEU A 140 -3.45 -2.64 5.09
C LEU A 140 -4.28 -3.30 6.20
N ALA A 141 -5.58 -3.50 5.97
CA ALA A 141 -6.43 -4.28 6.85
C ALA A 141 -5.98 -5.75 6.91
N GLN A 142 -5.70 -6.36 5.76
CA GLN A 142 -5.18 -7.74 5.70
C GLN A 142 -3.79 -7.87 6.36
N VAL A 143 -2.89 -6.91 6.14
CA VAL A 143 -1.57 -6.86 6.81
C VAL A 143 -1.73 -6.84 8.33
N THR A 144 -2.63 -6.00 8.83
CA THR A 144 -2.89 -5.90 10.27
C THR A 144 -3.52 -7.19 10.82
N SER A 145 -4.45 -7.80 10.08
CA SER A 145 -5.03 -9.10 10.42
C SER A 145 -3.97 -10.20 10.53
N ASP A 146 -3.09 -10.31 9.53
CA ASP A 146 -2.01 -11.30 9.48
C ASP A 146 -1.05 -11.15 10.65
N LEU A 147 -0.61 -9.92 10.93
CA LEU A 147 0.29 -9.64 12.05
C LEU A 147 -0.36 -9.96 13.39
N ASN A 148 -1.64 -9.62 13.58
CA ASN A 148 -2.38 -9.98 14.79
C ASN A 148 -2.57 -11.49 14.93
N GLN A 149 -2.82 -12.21 13.83
CA GLN A 149 -2.90 -13.67 13.84
C GLN A 149 -1.59 -14.31 14.30
N VAL A 150 -0.45 -13.83 13.80
CA VAL A 150 0.87 -14.29 14.24
C VAL A 150 1.07 -13.99 15.72
N LYS A 151 0.83 -12.74 16.15
CA LYS A 151 0.97 -12.31 17.56
C LYS A 151 0.15 -13.18 18.50
N LYS A 152 -1.12 -13.42 18.16
CA LYS A 152 -2.03 -14.27 18.95
C LYS A 152 -1.56 -15.72 18.99
N SER A 153 -1.18 -16.29 17.85
CA SER A 153 -0.67 -17.67 17.79
C SER A 153 0.61 -17.87 18.60
N LEU A 154 1.44 -16.83 18.70
CA LEU A 154 2.62 -16.84 19.56
C LEU A 154 2.26 -16.83 21.04
N GLN A 155 1.17 -16.18 21.44
CA GLN A 155 0.67 -16.08 22.83
C GLN A 155 -0.13 -17.33 23.28
N ASP A 156 -0.89 -17.95 22.37
CA ASP A 156 -1.76 -19.09 22.71
C ASP A 156 -0.99 -20.41 22.93
N LYS A 157 0.26 -20.51 22.45
CA LYS A 157 1.13 -21.70 22.65
C LYS A 157 2.00 -21.60 23.92
N TRP A 158 1.54 -20.88 24.94
CA TRP A 158 2.18 -20.80 26.27
C TRP A 158 1.37 -21.55 27.31
#